data_AF-A0A957QLK9-F1
#
_entry.id   AF-A0A957QLK9-F1
#
_cell.length_a   1.000
_cell.length_b   1.000
_cell.length_c   1.000
_cell.angle_alpha   90.00
_cell.angle_beta   90.00
_cell.angle_gamma   90.00
#
_symmetry.space_group_name_H-M   'P 1'
#
loop_
_entity.id
_entity.type
_entity.pdbx_description
1 polymer ?
#
loop_
_entity_poly.entity_id
_entity_poly.type
_entity_poly.pdbx_seq_one_letter_code
_entity_poly.pdbx_strand_id
1 'polypeptide(L)'
;MGAFRFEAWPTEFQKITQYFGANPQNYAQFGLPGHEGIDIRAPTGSRVFAVAAGEVFRVHTDASSHNYGIHIRIQHQDDYKTVYGHLESVNVREGQIVEAGQMIGYADNTGNSFGSHLHLTLKKIGVHYPPWPREIIDPLPFLLPLLGWEEPAGPYIEGWIMTAALTRNGNLAQVNAGGATLRVTQDYSAEVPSGTIVIVTGEHPTFTKVKA
;
A
#
# COMPACT_ATOMS: atom_id res chain seq x y z
N MET A 1 -22.72 1.53 -9.27
CA MET A 1 -21.25 1.50 -9.39
C MET A 1 -20.70 1.71 -8.00
N GLY A 2 -19.78 0.86 -7.54
CA GLY A 2 -19.12 1.01 -6.24
C GLY A 2 -17.96 1.99 -6.33
N ALA A 3 -17.54 2.56 -5.20
CA ALA A 3 -16.36 3.42 -5.15
C ALA A 3 -15.10 2.65 -5.59
N PHE A 4 -14.17 3.35 -6.27
CA PHE A 4 -12.85 2.81 -6.61
C PHE A 4 -12.14 2.19 -5.40
N ARG A 5 -11.59 0.99 -5.59
CA ARG A 5 -10.79 0.25 -4.61
C ARG A 5 -9.72 -0.57 -5.34
N PHE A 6 -8.66 -0.98 -4.64
CA PHE A 6 -7.83 -2.06 -5.15
C PHE A 6 -8.54 -3.39 -4.89
N GLU A 7 -8.51 -4.27 -5.89
CA GLU A 7 -9.17 -5.58 -5.91
C GLU A 7 -8.16 -6.73 -5.96
N ALA A 8 -6.87 -6.44 -6.22
CA ALA A 8 -5.81 -7.42 -6.22
C ALA A 8 -4.50 -6.87 -5.62
N TRP A 9 -3.79 -7.72 -4.88
CA TRP A 9 -2.43 -7.42 -4.42
C TRP A 9 -1.46 -7.42 -5.61
N PRO A 10 -0.53 -6.46 -5.73
CA PRO A 10 0.19 -6.22 -6.98
C PRO A 10 1.39 -7.14 -7.23
N THR A 11 1.74 -8.04 -6.30
CA THR A 11 2.88 -8.97 -6.46
C THR A 11 2.58 -10.34 -5.83
N GLU A 12 3.53 -11.27 -5.91
CA GLU A 12 3.45 -12.57 -5.21
C GLU A 12 3.82 -12.49 -3.72
N PHE A 13 4.18 -11.30 -3.21
CA PHE A 13 4.74 -11.11 -1.87
C PHE A 13 4.00 -10.03 -1.10
N GLN A 14 3.42 -10.40 0.03
CA GLN A 14 2.64 -9.51 0.89
C GLN A 14 3.49 -8.82 1.97
N LYS A 15 4.59 -8.16 1.56
CA LYS A 15 5.47 -7.44 2.48
C LYS A 15 5.81 -6.06 1.95
N ILE A 16 5.32 -5.02 2.62
CA ILE A 16 5.74 -3.65 2.39
C ILE A 16 7.14 -3.46 2.98
N THR A 17 8.06 -2.92 2.18
CA THR A 17 9.43 -2.61 2.56
C THR A 17 9.67 -1.12 2.76
N GLN A 18 8.85 -0.27 2.15
CA GLN A 18 8.88 1.16 2.37
C GLN A 18 7.48 1.79 2.20
N TYR A 19 7.10 2.63 3.15
CA TYR A 19 5.80 3.30 3.15
C TYR A 19 5.83 4.64 2.42
N PHE A 20 4.64 5.15 2.08
CA PHE A 20 4.44 6.51 1.58
C PHE A 20 4.97 7.55 2.58
N GLY A 21 5.61 8.61 2.08
CA GLY A 21 6.21 9.67 2.91
C GLY A 21 7.51 9.29 3.61
N ALA A 22 7.97 8.04 3.52
CA ALA A 22 9.21 7.60 4.17
C ALA A 22 10.45 8.33 3.61
N ASN A 23 11.49 8.41 4.44
CA ASN A 23 12.83 8.92 4.10
C ASN A 23 12.86 10.30 3.40
N PRO A 24 12.14 11.34 3.89
CA PRO A 24 12.04 12.66 3.26
C PRO A 24 13.38 13.27 2.81
N GLN A 25 14.43 13.09 3.60
CA GLN A 25 15.78 13.54 3.31
C GLN A 25 16.37 12.93 2.03
N ASN A 26 16.01 11.68 1.70
CA ASN A 26 16.48 11.00 0.49
C ASN A 26 15.72 11.47 -0.75
N TYR A 27 14.47 11.91 -0.58
CA TYR A 27 13.58 12.30 -1.68
C TYR A 27 13.55 13.81 -1.95
N ALA A 28 14.07 14.62 -1.03
CA ALA A 28 14.19 16.07 -1.21
C ALA A 28 14.94 16.46 -2.49
N GLN A 29 15.95 15.68 -2.90
CA GLN A 29 16.69 15.88 -4.15
C GLN A 29 15.81 15.77 -5.42
N PHE A 30 14.65 15.12 -5.33
CA PHE A 30 13.66 15.00 -6.41
C PHE A 30 12.52 16.02 -6.28
N GLY A 31 12.61 16.94 -5.31
CA GLY A 31 11.55 17.90 -5.01
C GLY A 31 10.31 17.24 -4.39
N LEU A 32 10.49 16.09 -3.74
CA LEU A 32 9.41 15.35 -3.09
C LEU A 32 9.51 15.46 -1.56
N PRO A 33 8.36 15.55 -0.87
CA PRO A 33 8.34 15.60 0.60
C PRO A 33 8.64 14.24 1.26
N GLY A 34 8.86 13.18 0.48
CA GLY A 34 9.09 11.82 0.93
C GLY A 34 8.89 10.83 -0.21
N HIS A 35 8.88 9.55 0.13
CA HIS A 35 8.59 8.48 -0.82
C HIS A 35 7.19 8.61 -1.41
N GLU A 36 7.10 8.77 -2.73
CA GLU A 36 5.84 9.08 -3.44
C GLU A 36 4.96 7.87 -3.78
N GLY A 37 5.18 6.75 -3.12
CA GLY A 37 4.42 5.51 -3.31
C GLY A 37 4.65 4.53 -2.19
N ILE A 38 4.46 3.25 -2.46
CA ILE A 38 4.76 2.14 -1.56
C ILE A 38 5.66 1.15 -2.26
N ASP A 39 6.72 0.73 -1.58
CA ASP A 39 7.62 -0.30 -2.06
C ASP A 39 7.26 -1.62 -1.42
N ILE A 40 7.04 -2.62 -2.26
CA ILE A 40 6.63 -3.97 -1.88
C ILE A 40 7.76 -4.90 -2.27
N ARG A 41 8.16 -5.80 -1.35
CA ARG A 41 9.14 -6.85 -1.62
C ARG A 41 8.74 -7.56 -2.91
N ALA A 42 9.64 -7.62 -3.88
CA ALA A 42 9.46 -8.39 -5.10
C ALA A 42 10.85 -8.66 -5.67
N PRO A 43 11.47 -9.82 -5.38
CA PRO A 43 12.73 -10.20 -6.00
C PRO A 43 12.64 -10.19 -7.54
N THR A 44 13.79 -10.07 -8.22
CA THR A 44 13.83 -10.00 -9.68
C THR A 44 13.11 -11.18 -10.32
N GLY A 45 12.28 -10.91 -11.32
CA GLY A 45 11.46 -11.91 -12.01
C GLY A 45 10.15 -12.26 -11.28
N SER A 46 9.82 -11.59 -10.16
CA SER A 46 8.50 -11.76 -9.52
C SER A 46 7.39 -11.21 -10.40
N ARG A 47 6.24 -11.89 -10.45
CA ARG A 47 5.08 -11.42 -11.22
C ARG A 47 4.49 -10.14 -10.60
N VAL A 48 4.12 -9.20 -11.47
CA VAL A 48 3.42 -7.95 -11.12
C VAL A 48 2.00 -7.99 -11.68
N PHE A 49 1.03 -7.60 -10.86
CA PHE A 49 -0.40 -7.64 -11.19
C PHE A 49 -1.03 -6.25 -11.14
N ALA A 50 -2.01 -5.99 -12.01
CA ALA A 50 -2.83 -4.79 -11.93
C ALA A 50 -3.69 -4.82 -10.65
N VAL A 51 -3.71 -3.73 -9.90
CA VAL A 51 -4.42 -3.66 -8.59
C VAL A 51 -5.92 -3.49 -8.77
N ALA A 52 -6.36 -2.96 -9.91
CA ALA A 52 -7.75 -2.72 -10.27
C ALA A 52 -7.88 -2.75 -11.80
N ALA A 53 -9.10 -2.96 -12.31
CA ALA A 53 -9.36 -2.88 -13.74
C ALA A 53 -9.09 -1.46 -14.28
N GLY A 54 -8.64 -1.36 -15.53
CA GLY A 54 -8.32 -0.08 -16.15
C GLY A 54 -7.71 -0.19 -17.54
N GLU A 55 -7.33 0.95 -18.10
CA GLU A 55 -6.65 1.06 -19.38
C GLU A 55 -5.18 1.43 -19.18
N VAL A 56 -4.29 0.68 -19.79
CA VAL A 56 -2.86 0.99 -19.83
C VAL A 56 -2.66 2.22 -20.72
N PHE A 57 -2.52 3.40 -20.14
CA PHE A 57 -2.37 4.64 -20.92
C PHE A 57 -0.91 4.97 -21.22
N ARG A 58 0.05 4.32 -20.54
CA ARG A 58 1.48 4.51 -20.82
C ARG A 58 2.32 3.30 -20.46
N VAL A 59 3.26 2.98 -21.34
CA VAL A 59 4.32 1.99 -21.10
C VAL A 59 5.67 2.64 -21.39
N HIS A 60 6.63 2.45 -20.49
CA HIS A 60 7.99 2.93 -20.66
C HIS A 60 8.97 1.76 -20.51
N THR A 61 9.80 1.54 -21.52
CA THR A 61 10.67 0.35 -21.61
C THR A 61 12.16 0.68 -21.55
N ASP A 62 12.54 1.95 -21.41
CA ASP A 62 13.94 2.34 -21.20
C ASP A 62 14.26 2.34 -19.69
N ALA A 63 15.10 1.40 -19.27
CA ALA A 63 15.48 1.21 -17.88
C ALA A 63 16.24 2.40 -17.25
N SER A 64 16.81 3.29 -18.06
CA SER A 64 17.75 4.33 -17.60
C SER A 64 17.22 5.76 -17.76
N SER A 65 16.24 5.98 -18.63
CA SER A 65 15.80 7.34 -19.00
C SER A 65 14.76 7.96 -18.03
N HIS A 66 14.31 7.23 -17.02
CA HIS A 66 13.34 7.70 -16.03
C HIS A 66 13.62 7.14 -14.64
N ASN A 67 13.31 7.90 -13.59
CA ASN A 67 13.50 7.46 -12.18
C ASN A 67 12.76 6.17 -11.82
N TYR A 68 11.62 5.88 -12.44
CA TYR A 68 10.89 4.62 -12.24
C TYR A 68 11.47 3.46 -13.05
N GLY A 69 12.50 3.69 -13.87
CA GLY A 69 12.99 2.70 -14.83
C GLY A 69 11.90 2.28 -15.80
N ILE A 70 11.89 0.99 -16.13
CA ILE A 70 10.80 0.37 -16.88
C ILE A 70 9.54 0.42 -16.02
N HIS A 71 8.44 0.94 -16.56
CA HIS A 71 7.22 1.13 -15.80
C HIS A 71 5.96 1.12 -16.64
N ILE A 72 4.85 0.80 -15.98
CA ILE A 72 3.50 0.77 -16.55
C ILE A 72 2.64 1.79 -15.82
N ARG A 73 1.78 2.52 -16.54
CA ARG A 73 0.79 3.42 -15.95
C ARG A 73 -0.60 3.05 -16.41
N ILE A 74 -1.52 2.91 -15.46
CA ILE A 74 -2.90 2.48 -15.71
C ILE A 74 -3.86 3.57 -15.25
N GLN A 75 -4.82 3.91 -16.10
CA GLN A 75 -5.96 4.77 -15.79
C GLN A 75 -7.11 3.88 -15.38
N HIS A 76 -7.69 4.16 -14.23
CA HIS A 76 -8.83 3.46 -13.68
C HIS A 76 -10.09 4.32 -13.75
N GLN A 77 -11.20 3.76 -13.28
CA GLN A 77 -12.43 4.51 -13.04
C GLN A 77 -12.21 5.61 -11.97
N ASP A 78 -13.17 6.53 -11.88
CA ASP A 78 -13.18 7.63 -10.92
C ASP A 78 -11.86 8.42 -10.92
N ASP A 79 -11.26 8.66 -12.08
CA ASP A 79 -10.03 9.45 -12.25
C ASP A 79 -8.81 8.98 -11.41
N TYR A 80 -8.76 7.71 -11.03
CA TYR A 80 -7.58 7.15 -10.36
C TYR A 80 -6.54 6.68 -11.39
N LYS A 81 -5.26 6.87 -11.07
CA LYS A 81 -4.15 6.31 -11.86
C LYS A 81 -3.15 5.60 -10.97
N THR A 82 -2.59 4.52 -11.46
CA THR A 82 -1.48 3.81 -10.81
C THR A 82 -0.21 3.85 -11.66
N VAL A 83 0.94 3.76 -10.99
CA VAL A 83 2.25 3.59 -11.63
C VAL A 83 2.94 2.40 -11.00
N TYR A 84 3.41 1.47 -11.82
CA TYR A 84 4.18 0.28 -11.45
C TYR A 84 5.62 0.46 -11.92
N GLY A 85 6.55 0.73 -11.01
CA GLY A 85 7.95 1.05 -11.31
C GLY A 85 8.93 -0.08 -11.03
N HIS A 86 10.17 0.16 -11.47
CA HIS A 86 11.35 -0.69 -11.31
C HIS A 86 11.21 -2.08 -11.93
N LEU A 87 10.53 -2.18 -13.08
CA LEU A 87 10.24 -3.47 -13.71
C LEU A 87 11.44 -4.02 -14.49
N GLU A 88 11.48 -5.34 -14.69
CA GLU A 88 12.36 -6.04 -15.63
C GLU A 88 11.82 -5.92 -17.07
N SER A 89 10.51 -6.15 -17.20
CA SER A 89 9.82 -6.25 -18.47
C SER A 89 8.31 -6.06 -18.29
N VAL A 90 7.63 -5.82 -19.41
CA VAL A 90 6.20 -5.52 -19.48
C VAL A 90 5.49 -6.55 -20.35
N ASN A 91 4.28 -6.95 -19.94
CA ASN A 91 3.45 -7.96 -20.62
C ASN A 91 2.16 -7.35 -21.21
N VAL A 92 2.08 -6.02 -21.22
CA VAL A 92 0.95 -5.24 -21.72
C VAL A 92 1.43 -4.13 -22.65
N ARG A 93 0.49 -3.55 -23.41
CA ARG A 93 0.76 -2.42 -24.32
C ARG A 93 -0.17 -1.24 -24.04
N GLU A 94 0.20 -0.06 -24.52
CA GLU A 94 -0.67 1.13 -24.45
C GLU A 94 -2.01 0.88 -25.16
N GLY A 95 -3.09 1.39 -24.57
CA GLY A 95 -4.48 1.17 -24.98
C GLY A 95 -5.07 -0.18 -24.57
N GLN A 96 -4.32 -1.06 -23.92
CA GLN A 96 -4.85 -2.35 -23.46
C GLN A 96 -5.72 -2.18 -22.21
N ILE A 97 -6.92 -2.76 -22.25
CA ILE A 97 -7.77 -2.94 -21.06
C ILE A 97 -7.24 -4.13 -20.25
N VAL A 98 -7.10 -3.94 -18.95
CA VAL A 98 -6.69 -4.98 -18.01
C VAL A 98 -7.72 -5.14 -16.91
N GLU A 99 -7.84 -6.36 -16.39
CA GLU A 99 -8.64 -6.66 -15.21
C GLU A 99 -7.79 -6.60 -13.93
N ALA A 100 -8.43 -6.46 -12.77
CA ALA A 100 -7.74 -6.62 -11.50
C ALA A 100 -7.12 -8.02 -11.38
N GLY A 101 -5.89 -8.11 -10.90
CA GLY A 101 -5.15 -9.37 -10.78
C GLY A 101 -4.54 -9.87 -12.09
N GLN A 102 -4.78 -9.20 -13.21
CA GLN A 102 -4.12 -9.55 -14.47
C GLN A 102 -2.61 -9.29 -14.35
N MET A 103 -1.80 -10.26 -14.78
CA MET A 103 -0.35 -10.11 -14.84
C MET A 103 0.03 -9.08 -15.91
N ILE A 104 0.84 -8.10 -15.52
CA ILE A 104 1.22 -6.95 -16.38
C ILE A 104 2.72 -6.84 -16.62
N GLY A 105 3.56 -7.56 -15.87
CA GLY A 105 5.01 -7.52 -16.03
C GLY A 105 5.75 -8.30 -14.95
N TYR A 106 7.07 -8.05 -14.88
CA TYR A 106 7.97 -8.65 -13.90
C TYR A 106 8.74 -7.58 -13.15
N ALA A 107 8.92 -7.74 -11.84
CA ALA A 107 9.66 -6.80 -10.99
C ALA A 107 11.18 -6.97 -11.13
N ASP A 108 11.93 -5.89 -10.96
CA ASP A 108 13.40 -5.88 -10.91
C ASP A 108 13.92 -4.63 -10.14
N ASN A 109 14.99 -4.00 -10.63
CA ASN A 109 15.71 -2.90 -10.00
C ASN A 109 16.10 -1.82 -11.02
N THR A 110 15.29 -1.62 -12.07
CA THR A 110 15.58 -0.62 -13.10
C THR A 110 15.32 0.80 -12.60
N GLY A 111 15.94 1.80 -13.22
CA GLY A 111 15.82 3.20 -12.81
C GLY A 111 16.56 3.51 -11.49
N ASN A 112 16.00 4.42 -10.69
CA ASN A 112 16.58 4.84 -9.43
C ASN A 112 16.09 3.93 -8.29
N SER A 113 16.72 2.76 -8.16
CA SER A 113 16.40 1.75 -7.15
C SER A 113 17.65 1.09 -6.57
N PHE A 114 17.64 0.83 -5.26
CA PHE A 114 18.80 0.30 -4.50
C PHE A 114 18.73 -1.21 -4.23
N GLY A 115 17.67 -1.87 -4.68
CA GLY A 115 17.47 -3.31 -4.56
C GLY A 115 16.12 -3.71 -5.16
N SER A 116 16.00 -4.97 -5.58
CA SER A 116 14.83 -5.46 -6.31
C SER A 116 13.53 -5.38 -5.48
N HIS A 117 12.53 -4.67 -6.01
CA HIS A 117 11.21 -4.46 -5.41
C HIS A 117 10.19 -3.95 -6.44
N LEU A 118 8.91 -3.93 -6.07
CA LEU A 118 7.88 -3.19 -6.83
C LEU A 118 7.62 -1.84 -6.16
N HIS A 119 7.74 -0.76 -6.92
CA HIS A 119 7.23 0.56 -6.54
C HIS A 119 5.81 0.77 -7.07
N LEU A 120 4.86 1.11 -6.20
CA LEU A 120 3.49 1.45 -6.55
C LEU A 120 3.13 2.89 -6.15
N THR A 121 2.85 3.75 -7.13
CA THR A 121 2.25 5.07 -6.89
C THR A 121 0.76 5.04 -7.15
N LEU A 122 -0.02 5.78 -6.35
CA LEU A 122 -1.44 6.08 -6.61
C LEU A 122 -1.64 7.59 -6.82
N LYS A 123 -2.48 7.94 -7.79
CA LYS A 123 -2.88 9.31 -8.09
C LYS A 123 -4.38 9.43 -8.24
N LYS A 124 -4.92 10.60 -7.92
CA LYS A 124 -6.33 10.95 -8.12
C LYS A 124 -6.43 12.32 -8.79
N ILE A 125 -6.85 12.34 -10.06
CA ILE A 125 -6.90 13.60 -10.83
C ILE A 125 -7.84 14.60 -10.16
N GLY A 126 -7.42 15.87 -10.14
CA GLY A 126 -8.15 16.96 -9.50
C GLY A 126 -8.04 17.02 -7.98
N VAL A 127 -7.37 16.04 -7.34
CA VAL A 127 -7.09 16.08 -5.90
C VAL A 127 -5.66 16.54 -5.68
N HIS A 128 -5.52 17.71 -5.06
CA HIS A 128 -4.24 18.20 -4.55
C HIS A 128 -4.12 17.84 -3.07
N TYR A 129 -3.04 17.15 -2.72
CA TYR A 129 -2.77 16.73 -1.35
C TYR A 129 -1.44 17.33 -0.86
N PRO A 130 -1.41 18.62 -0.47
CA PRO A 130 -0.18 19.27 0.00
C PRO A 130 0.51 18.45 1.11
N PRO A 131 1.86 18.35 1.12
CA PRO A 131 2.82 18.97 0.20
C PRO A 131 3.10 18.17 -1.09
N TRP A 132 2.30 17.15 -1.40
CA TRP A 132 2.58 16.24 -2.51
C TRP A 132 2.28 16.86 -3.88
N PRO A 133 3.23 16.81 -4.82
CA PRO A 133 3.01 17.31 -6.17
C PRO A 133 2.22 16.28 -7.01
N ARG A 134 1.73 16.73 -8.18
CA ARG A 134 1.21 15.85 -9.25
C ARG A 134 0.12 14.85 -8.83
N GLU A 135 -0.77 15.30 -7.95
CA GLU A 135 -2.00 14.57 -7.60
C GLU A 135 -1.76 13.20 -6.95
N ILE A 136 -0.60 13.05 -6.30
CA ILE A 136 -0.17 11.83 -5.63
C ILE A 136 -0.87 11.73 -4.27
N ILE A 137 -1.38 10.53 -3.96
CA ILE A 137 -2.02 10.21 -2.69
C ILE A 137 -1.44 8.90 -2.13
N ASP A 138 -1.62 8.68 -0.82
CA ASP A 138 -1.16 7.47 -0.15
C ASP A 138 -1.90 6.23 -0.70
N PRO A 139 -1.21 5.23 -1.28
CA PRO A 139 -1.83 3.98 -1.71
C PRO A 139 -2.17 3.03 -0.55
N LEU A 140 -1.62 3.25 0.66
CA LEU A 140 -1.76 2.32 1.78
C LEU A 140 -3.22 2.02 2.11
N PRO A 141 -4.13 3.01 2.23
CA PRO A 141 -5.53 2.74 2.56
C PRO A 141 -6.25 1.84 1.54
N PHE A 142 -5.77 1.77 0.30
CA PHE A 142 -6.32 0.91 -0.76
C PHE A 142 -5.69 -0.49 -0.74
N LEU A 143 -4.44 -0.63 -0.30
CA LEU A 143 -3.74 -1.91 -0.18
C LEU A 143 -4.12 -2.67 1.09
N LEU A 144 -4.37 -2.00 2.21
CA LEU A 144 -4.63 -2.66 3.50
C LEU A 144 -5.82 -3.65 3.43
N PRO A 145 -6.97 -3.34 2.81
CA PRO A 145 -8.06 -4.31 2.67
C PRO A 145 -7.64 -5.63 2.02
N LEU A 146 -6.69 -5.59 1.08
CA LEU A 146 -6.20 -6.77 0.35
C LEU A 146 -5.27 -7.67 1.17
N LEU A 147 -4.74 -7.18 2.28
CA LEU A 147 -4.03 -8.00 3.27
C LEU A 147 -4.99 -8.73 4.22
N GLY A 148 -6.28 -8.74 3.90
CA GLY A 148 -7.31 -9.31 4.76
C GLY A 148 -7.62 -8.40 5.95
N TRP A 149 -7.47 -7.08 5.80
CA TRP A 149 -8.05 -6.11 6.74
C TRP A 149 -9.54 -5.98 6.46
N GLU A 150 -10.23 -7.11 6.57
CA GLU A 150 -11.65 -7.12 6.83
C GLU A 150 -11.85 -6.92 8.33
N GLU A 151 -13.02 -6.45 8.73
CA GLU A 151 -13.45 -6.57 10.12
C GLU A 151 -13.32 -8.06 10.51
N PRO A 152 -12.46 -8.46 11.48
CA PRO A 152 -12.20 -9.88 11.72
C PRO A 152 -13.50 -10.63 11.98
N ALA A 153 -13.72 -11.82 11.41
CA ALA A 153 -14.95 -12.55 11.74
C ALA A 153 -15.02 -12.82 13.26
N GLY A 154 -16.11 -12.39 13.91
CA GLY A 154 -16.31 -12.59 15.35
C GLY A 154 -16.37 -14.08 15.76
N PRO A 155 -16.43 -14.37 17.07
CA PRO A 155 -16.71 -13.47 18.17
C PRO A 155 -15.52 -12.61 18.59
N TYR A 156 -15.80 -11.37 18.99
CA TYR A 156 -14.77 -10.45 19.49
C TYR A 156 -14.69 -10.47 21.00
N ILE A 157 -13.50 -10.19 21.51
CA ILE A 157 -13.27 -9.77 22.89
C ILE A 157 -13.01 -8.27 22.89
N GLU A 158 -13.83 -7.53 23.62
CA GLU A 158 -13.64 -6.09 23.76
C GLU A 158 -12.66 -5.79 24.90
N GLY A 159 -11.70 -4.89 24.64
CA GLY A 159 -10.70 -4.51 25.63
C GLY A 159 -9.95 -3.25 25.24
N TRP A 160 -8.80 -3.03 25.88
CA TRP A 160 -7.94 -1.87 25.69
C TRP A 160 -6.52 -2.29 25.33
N ILE A 161 -5.99 -1.69 24.27
CA ILE A 161 -4.58 -1.84 23.87
C ILE A 161 -3.87 -0.49 24.02
N MET A 162 -2.60 -0.49 24.43
CA MET A 162 -1.76 0.72 24.44
C MET A 162 -1.68 1.33 23.04
N THR A 163 -2.00 2.62 22.90
CA THR A 163 -2.08 3.26 21.57
C THR A 163 -0.76 3.17 20.79
N ALA A 164 0.40 3.21 21.48
CA ALA A 164 1.72 3.06 20.86
C ALA A 164 1.97 1.68 20.22
N ALA A 165 1.20 0.66 20.59
CA ALA A 165 1.28 -0.68 20.01
C ALA A 165 0.41 -0.84 18.75
N LEU A 166 -0.24 0.24 18.28
CA LEU A 166 -1.17 0.20 17.15
C LEU A 166 -0.76 1.17 16.04
N THR A 167 -0.98 0.75 14.79
CA THR A 167 -1.01 1.63 13.61
C THR A 167 -2.45 1.68 13.09
N ARG A 168 -3.11 2.83 13.21
CA ARG A 168 -4.53 3.00 12.85
C ARG A 168 -4.74 3.35 11.38
N ASN A 169 -5.84 2.86 10.82
CA ASN A 169 -6.46 3.30 9.58
C ASN A 169 -7.99 3.33 9.75
N GLY A 170 -8.55 4.50 10.03
CA GLY A 170 -9.98 4.64 10.33
C GLY A 170 -10.38 3.90 11.63
N ASN A 171 -11.39 3.05 11.53
CA ASN A 171 -11.86 2.19 12.63
C ASN A 171 -11.07 0.88 12.76
N LEU A 172 -10.04 0.65 11.94
CA LEU A 172 -9.17 -0.51 12.06
C LEU A 172 -7.78 -0.10 12.56
N ALA A 173 -7.10 -1.00 13.23
CA ALA A 173 -5.69 -0.85 13.59
C ALA A 173 -4.94 -2.16 13.43
N GLN A 174 -3.69 -2.09 13.00
CA GLN A 174 -2.78 -3.22 13.09
C GLN A 174 -1.94 -3.13 14.34
N VAL A 175 -1.76 -4.27 15.00
CA VAL A 175 -0.80 -4.43 16.08
C VAL A 175 0.61 -4.36 15.52
N ASN A 176 1.40 -3.41 16.04
CA ASN A 176 2.75 -3.11 15.63
C ASN A 176 3.71 -4.29 15.88
N ALA A 177 4.92 -4.16 15.32
CA ALA A 177 6.01 -5.09 15.59
C ALA A 177 6.27 -5.19 17.11
N GLY A 178 6.24 -6.42 17.64
CA GLY A 178 6.34 -6.69 19.08
C GLY A 178 5.04 -7.20 19.72
N GLY A 179 3.91 -7.17 19.00
CA GLY A 179 2.62 -7.61 19.54
C GLY A 179 1.99 -6.55 20.46
N ALA A 180 0.87 -6.92 21.09
CA ALA A 180 0.20 -6.07 22.04
C ALA A 180 -0.52 -6.89 23.12
N THR A 181 -0.61 -6.36 24.32
CA THR A 181 -1.48 -6.91 25.36
C THR A 181 -2.85 -6.25 25.29
N LEU A 182 -3.89 -7.04 25.00
CA LEU A 182 -5.29 -6.66 25.13
C LEU A 182 -5.72 -6.82 26.58
N ARG A 183 -6.04 -5.70 27.25
CA ARG A 183 -6.62 -5.72 28.60
C ARG A 183 -8.14 -5.77 28.50
N VAL A 184 -8.77 -6.81 29.01
CA VAL A 184 -10.23 -7.01 28.92
C VAL A 184 -10.91 -6.57 30.21
N THR A 185 -10.28 -6.86 31.35
CA THR A 185 -10.64 -6.35 32.68
C THR A 185 -9.36 -5.99 33.45
N GLN A 186 -9.47 -5.60 34.72
CA GLN A 186 -8.31 -5.36 35.58
C GLN A 186 -7.45 -6.62 35.79
N ASP A 187 -8.08 -7.80 35.80
CA ASP A 187 -7.44 -9.08 36.13
C ASP A 187 -7.33 -10.04 34.93
N TYR A 188 -7.83 -9.65 33.76
CA TYR A 188 -7.80 -10.48 32.55
C TYR A 188 -7.21 -9.72 31.36
N SER A 189 -6.17 -10.31 30.77
CA SER A 189 -5.53 -9.85 29.55
C SER A 189 -5.17 -11.00 28.62
N ALA A 190 -5.08 -10.71 27.33
CA ALA A 190 -4.64 -11.64 26.28
C ALA A 190 -3.54 -11.00 25.42
N GLU A 191 -2.64 -11.82 24.89
CA GLU A 191 -1.64 -11.38 23.92
C GLU A 191 -2.24 -11.37 22.51
N VAL A 192 -2.00 -10.29 21.78
CA VAL A 192 -2.42 -10.08 20.41
C VAL A 192 -1.17 -10.09 19.53
N PRO A 193 -1.02 -11.05 18.61
CA PRO A 193 0.16 -11.16 17.77
C PRO A 193 0.42 -9.91 16.94
N SER A 194 1.69 -9.61 16.67
CA SER A 194 2.11 -8.60 15.69
C SER A 194 1.42 -8.87 14.34
N GLY A 195 0.96 -7.81 13.68
CA GLY A 195 0.28 -7.88 12.40
C GLY A 195 -1.23 -8.14 12.49
N THR A 196 -1.77 -8.50 13.67
CA THR A 196 -3.21 -8.71 13.88
C THR A 196 -3.99 -7.42 13.65
N ILE A 197 -5.15 -7.53 13.01
CA ILE A 197 -6.06 -6.41 12.77
C ILE A 197 -7.13 -6.40 13.86
N VAL A 198 -7.31 -5.24 14.48
CA VAL A 198 -8.30 -5.01 15.53
C VAL A 198 -9.21 -3.86 15.14
N ILE A 199 -10.45 -3.88 15.63
CA ILE A 199 -11.42 -2.81 15.38
C ILE A 199 -11.35 -1.84 16.53
N VAL A 200 -11.02 -0.60 16.24
CA VAL A 200 -10.99 0.50 17.19
C VAL A 200 -12.41 1.03 17.43
N THR A 201 -12.82 1.09 18.69
CA THR A 201 -14.15 1.57 19.11
C THR A 201 -14.11 2.81 20.01
N GLY A 202 -12.92 3.31 20.39
CA GLY A 202 -12.78 4.55 21.17
C GLY A 202 -11.36 5.10 21.21
N GLU A 203 -11.18 6.31 21.75
CA GLU A 203 -9.89 7.00 21.82
C GLU A 203 -9.58 7.44 23.25
N HIS A 204 -8.55 6.85 23.88
CA HIS A 204 -7.82 7.50 24.96
C HIS A 204 -6.36 7.68 24.55
N PRO A 205 -5.70 8.75 25.03
CA PRO A 205 -4.31 9.05 24.67
C PRO A 205 -3.34 7.93 25.09
N THR A 206 -3.66 7.19 26.16
CA THR A 206 -2.82 6.10 26.67
C THR A 206 -3.26 4.72 26.15
N PHE A 207 -4.57 4.52 25.99
CA PHE A 207 -5.17 3.25 25.58
C PHE A 207 -6.25 3.46 24.53
N THR A 208 -6.40 2.52 23.62
CA THR A 208 -7.48 2.50 22.64
C THR A 208 -8.40 1.33 22.94
N LYS A 209 -9.72 1.58 23.00
CA LYS A 209 -10.70 0.49 23.07
C LYS A 209 -10.72 -0.22 21.73
N VAL A 210 -10.55 -1.53 21.75
CA VAL A 210 -10.53 -2.37 20.56
C VAL A 210 -11.41 -3.61 20.72
N LYS A 211 -11.84 -4.15 19.59
CA LYS A 211 -12.35 -5.51 19.44
C LYS A 211 -11.29 -6.33 18.71
N ALA A 212 -10.90 -7.45 19.29
CA ALA A 212 -9.95 -8.40 18.72
C ALA A 212 -10.55 -9.80 18.74
#